data_AF-A0A846Q4H2-F1
#
_entry.id   AF-A0A846Q4H2-F1
#
_cell.length_a   1.000
_cell.length_b   1.000
_cell.length_c   1.000
_cell.angle_alpha   90.00
_cell.angle_beta   90.00
_cell.angle_gamma   90.00
#
_symmetry.space_group_name_H-M   'P 1'
#
loop_
_entity.id
_entity.type
_entity.pdbx_description
1 polymer ?
#
loop_
_entity_poly.entity_id
_entity_poly.type
_entity_poly.pdbx_seq_one_letter_code
_entity_poly.pdbx_strand_id
1 'polypeptide(L)'
;NGTQEIFLGNSNVVYVSLHQYGFIYPGTGKHSEANCYNYPLESETGEKEYLDKLETGLYRLSKFKPDLLAVSAGFDTFGEDPLA
;
A
#
# COMPACT_ATOMS: atom_id res chain seq x y z
N ASN A 1 3.73 -7.10 4.65
CA ASN A 1 2.67 -7.85 5.36
C ASN A 1 2.62 -7.55 6.86
N GLY A 2 3.74 -7.49 7.59
CA GLY A 2 3.74 -7.36 9.06
C GLY A 2 2.87 -6.23 9.63
N THR A 3 2.88 -5.03 9.03
CA THR A 3 2.01 -3.93 9.48
C THR A 3 0.51 -4.26 9.36
N GLN A 4 0.09 -4.90 8.26
CA GLN A 4 -1.28 -5.36 8.10
C GLN A 4 -1.61 -6.41 9.16
N GLU A 5 -0.76 -7.41 9.38
CA GLU A 5 -1.00 -8.48 10.35
C GLU A 5 -1.21 -7.96 11.78
N ILE A 6 -0.49 -6.90 12.17
CA ILE A 6 -0.62 -6.28 13.50
C ILE A 6 -1.93 -5.50 13.66
N PHE A 7 -2.41 -4.84 12.60
CA PHE A 7 -3.53 -3.89 12.67
C PHE A 7 -4.83 -4.38 12.04
N LEU A 8 -4.86 -5.59 11.47
CA LEU A 8 -6.05 -6.14 10.84
C LEU A 8 -7.22 -6.21 11.84
N GLY A 9 -8.35 -5.63 11.46
CA GLY A 9 -9.56 -5.55 12.29
C GLY A 9 -9.55 -4.46 13.37
N ASN A 10 -8.45 -3.72 13.53
CA ASN A 10 -8.38 -2.61 14.49
C ASN A 10 -9.07 -1.36 13.91
N SER A 11 -10.20 -0.96 14.49
CA SER A 11 -10.99 0.20 14.05
C SER A 11 -10.29 1.55 14.21
N ASN A 12 -9.22 1.61 15.02
CA ASN A 12 -8.47 2.85 15.29
C ASN A 12 -7.32 3.07 14.30
N VAL A 13 -7.11 2.15 13.34
CA VAL A 13 -6.03 2.24 12.36
C VAL A 13 -6.59 1.98 10.97
N VAL A 14 -6.20 2.80 10.00
CA VAL A 14 -6.36 2.50 8.58
C VAL A 14 -4.99 2.26 7.98
N TYR A 15 -4.83 1.12 7.32
CA TYR A 15 -3.60 0.77 6.61
C TYR A 15 -3.85 0.89 5.11
N VAL A 16 -2.95 1.59 4.40
CA VAL A 16 -2.96 1.71 2.95
C VAL A 16 -1.61 1.24 2.43
N SER A 17 -1.62 0.36 1.44
CA SER A 17 -0.39 -0.17 0.84
C SER A 17 -0.52 -0.24 -0.67
N LEU A 18 0.45 0.36 -1.36
CA LEU A 18 0.73 0.15 -2.78
C LEU A 18 1.98 -0.71 -2.85
N HIS A 19 1.92 -1.79 -3.61
CA HIS A 19 3.04 -2.72 -3.74
C HIS A 19 2.89 -3.53 -5.02
N GLN A 20 4.00 -3.97 -5.59
CA GLN A 20 3.97 -4.95 -6.67
C GLN A 20 3.45 -6.28 -6.15
N TYR A 21 2.68 -6.97 -6.97
CA TYR A 21 2.03 -8.24 -6.62
C TYR A 21 2.21 -9.26 -7.74
N GLY A 22 2.44 -10.54 -7.40
CA GLY A 22 2.67 -11.60 -8.38
C GLY A 22 3.69 -12.63 -7.91
N PHE A 23 4.66 -12.98 -8.77
CA PHE A 23 5.77 -13.90 -8.45
C PHE A 23 6.87 -13.27 -7.57
N ILE A 24 6.53 -12.28 -6.74
CA ILE A 24 7.46 -11.55 -5.90
C ILE A 24 7.14 -11.77 -4.42
N TYR A 25 8.17 -11.68 -3.56
CA TYR A 25 7.98 -11.72 -2.11
C TYR A 25 7.20 -10.48 -1.64
N PRO A 26 6.29 -10.57 -0.64
CA PRO A 26 5.88 -11.76 0.11
C PRO A 26 4.68 -12.53 -0.48
N GLY A 27 4.14 -12.11 -1.63
CA GLY A 27 2.96 -12.74 -2.26
C GLY A 27 1.62 -12.48 -1.55
N THR A 28 1.59 -11.59 -0.55
CA THR A 28 0.38 -11.17 0.19
C THR A 28 -0.13 -9.81 -0.31
N GLY A 29 -1.34 -9.40 0.09
CA GLY A 29 -1.86 -8.07 -0.24
C GLY A 29 -2.64 -7.99 -1.56
N LYS A 30 -3.01 -9.14 -2.16
CA LYS A 30 -3.82 -9.18 -3.38
C LYS A 30 -5.15 -8.43 -3.27
N HIS A 31 -5.75 -8.48 -2.08
CA HIS A 31 -7.07 -7.94 -1.83
C HIS A 31 -7.04 -7.07 -0.57
N SER A 32 -7.91 -6.06 -0.56
CA SER A 32 -8.19 -5.29 0.63
C SER A 32 -9.03 -6.11 1.60
N GLU A 33 -8.79 -5.95 2.90
CA GLU A 33 -9.51 -6.67 3.95
C GLU A 33 -9.77 -5.72 5.13
N ALA A 34 -11.04 -5.57 5.53
CA ALA A 34 -11.48 -4.68 6.61
C ALA A 34 -10.91 -3.24 6.48
N ASN A 35 -10.05 -2.85 7.43
CA ASN A 35 -9.40 -1.54 7.53
C ASN A 35 -8.06 -1.46 6.77
N CYS A 36 -7.66 -2.54 6.09
CA CYS A 36 -6.42 -2.65 5.32
C CYS A 36 -6.73 -2.58 3.83
N TYR A 37 -6.41 -1.44 3.20
CA TYR A 37 -6.59 -1.19 1.78
C TYR A 37 -5.29 -1.50 1.03
N ASN A 38 -5.33 -2.56 0.23
CA ASN A 38 -4.23 -2.97 -0.62
C ASN A 38 -4.50 -2.63 -2.08
N TYR A 39 -3.50 -2.04 -2.72
CA TYR A 39 -3.47 -1.67 -4.11
C TYR A 39 -2.32 -2.42 -4.79
N PRO A 40 -2.55 -3.69 -5.21
CA PRO A 40 -1.55 -4.43 -5.94
C PRO A 40 -1.29 -3.76 -7.29
N LEU A 41 -0.01 -3.64 -7.63
CA LEU A 41 0.49 -3.11 -8.89
C LEU A 41 1.15 -4.23 -9.69
N GLU A 42 1.06 -4.15 -11.01
CA GLU A 42 1.78 -5.05 -11.91
C GLU A 42 3.26 -4.64 -12.00
N SER A 43 4.10 -5.53 -12.53
CA SER A 43 5.47 -5.16 -12.87
C SER A 43 5.48 -4.03 -13.89
N GLU A 44 6.46 -3.13 -13.81
CA GLU A 44 6.62 -2.00 -14.74
C GLU A 44 5.45 -0.99 -14.71
N THR A 45 4.65 -0.95 -13.64
CA THR A 45 3.64 0.10 -13.44
C THR A 45 4.28 1.49 -13.55
N GLY A 46 3.80 2.28 -14.50
CA GLY A 46 4.28 3.65 -14.70
C GLY A 46 3.79 4.63 -13.64
N GLU A 47 4.48 5.77 -13.56
CA GLU A 47 4.22 6.84 -12.58
C GLU A 47 2.74 7.25 -12.51
N LYS A 48 2.08 7.44 -13.67
CA LYS A 48 0.68 7.87 -13.71
C LYS A 48 -0.24 6.90 -12.97
N GLU A 49 -0.13 5.60 -13.26
CA GLU A 49 -0.98 4.61 -12.61
C GLU A 49 -0.66 4.51 -11.12
N TYR A 50 0.63 4.59 -10.74
CA TYR A 50 1.03 4.64 -9.35
C TYR A 50 0.36 5.81 -8.61
N LEU A 51 0.44 7.02 -9.17
CA LEU A 51 -0.13 8.23 -8.58
C LEU A 51 -1.66 8.17 -8.49
N ASP A 52 -2.35 7.63 -9.51
CA ASP A 52 -3.80 7.45 -9.48
C ASP A 52 -4.24 6.51 -8.33
N LYS A 53 -3.48 5.43 -8.08
CA LYS A 53 -3.72 4.52 -6.95
C LYS A 53 -3.40 5.18 -5.61
N LEU A 54 -2.33 5.98 -5.56
CA LEU A 54 -1.94 6.70 -4.35
C LEU A 54 -3.02 7.72 -3.96
N GLU A 55 -3.53 8.49 -4.93
CA GLU A 55 -4.63 9.43 -4.72
C GLU A 55 -5.87 8.72 -4.18
N THR A 56 -6.20 7.55 -4.74
CA THR A 56 -7.31 6.72 -4.24
C THR A 56 -7.10 6.29 -2.78
N GLY A 57 -5.89 5.90 -2.41
CA GLY A 57 -5.53 5.54 -1.04
C GLY A 57 -5.58 6.73 -0.08
N LEU A 58 -5.05 7.89 -0.50
CA LEU A 58 -5.11 9.14 0.26
C LEU A 58 -6.55 9.60 0.49
N TYR A 59 -7.43 9.42 -0.49
CA TYR A 59 -8.86 9.69 -0.33
C TYR A 59 -9.47 8.84 0.80
N ARG A 60 -9.12 7.55 0.91
CA ARG A 60 -9.56 6.70 2.03
C ARG A 60 -9.07 7.23 3.37
N LEU A 61 -7.80 7.61 3.46
CA LEU A 61 -7.21 8.19 4.68
C LEU A 61 -7.91 9.50 5.07
N SER A 62 -8.26 10.35 4.10
CA SER A 62 -8.99 11.59 4.36
C SER A 62 -10.37 11.36 4.99
N LYS A 63 -11.04 10.25 4.65
CA LYS A 63 -12.33 9.88 5.25
C LYS A 63 -12.20 9.35 6.66
N PHE A 64 -11.07 8.70 6.97
CA PHE A 64 -10.76 8.21 8.30
C PHE A 64 -10.46 9.35 9.29
N LYS A 65 -9.91 10.48 8.81
CA LYS A 65 -9.51 11.64 9.63
C LYS A 65 -8.55 11.25 10.77
N PRO A 66 -7.36 10.72 10.46
CA PRO A 66 -6.41 10.32 11.47
C PRO A 66 -5.83 11.52 12.23
N ASP A 67 -5.60 11.36 13.52
CA ASP A 67 -4.81 12.31 14.33
C ASP A 67 -3.31 12.21 14.04
N LEU A 68 -2.84 11.05 13.57
CA LEU A 68 -1.45 10.76 13.24
C LEU A 68 -1.35 10.02 11.91
N LEU A 69 -0.46 10.48 11.04
CA LEU A 69 -0.10 9.81 9.79
C LEU A 69 1.33 9.30 9.87
N ALA A 70 1.50 7.99 9.73
CA ALA A 70 2.81 7.35 9.59
C ALA A 70 3.00 6.91 8.13
N VAL A 71 4.17 7.20 7.55
CA VAL A 71 4.50 6.87 6.16
C VAL A 71 5.72 5.96 6.14
N SER A 72 5.54 4.76 5.62
CA SER A 72 6.64 3.85 5.31
C SER A 72 7.13 4.14 3.89
N ALA A 73 8.21 4.92 3.75
CA ALA A 73 8.80 5.25 2.46
C ALA A 73 9.87 4.21 2.08
N GLY A 74 9.45 3.15 1.37
CA GLY A 74 10.37 2.21 0.71
C GLY A 74 10.91 2.82 -0.58
N PHE A 75 12.24 2.88 -0.72
CA PHE A 75 12.92 3.41 -1.91
C PHE A 75 13.25 2.33 -2.95
N ASP A 76 12.90 1.08 -2.66
CA ASP A 76 12.97 -0.10 -3.53
C ASP A 76 11.98 -0.04 -4.72
N THR A 77 11.17 1.01 -4.79
CA THR A 77 10.25 1.29 -5.91
C THR A 77 10.88 2.18 -7.00
N PHE A 78 12.16 2.53 -6.88
CA PHE A 78 12.86 3.37 -7.85
C PHE A 78 13.35 2.54 -9.04
N GLY A 79 13.18 3.05 -10.27
CA GLY A 79 13.45 2.29 -11.51
C GLY A 79 14.92 1.90 -11.76
N GLU A 80 15.87 2.36 -10.94
CA GLU A 80 17.27 1.91 -10.96
C GLU A 80 17.63 1.00 -9.79
N ASP A 81 16.66 0.61 -8.95
CA ASP A 81 16.89 -0.33 -7.86
C ASP A 81 17.11 -1.75 -8.43
N PRO A 82 18.19 -2.45 -8.04
CA PRO A 82 18.50 -3.78 -8.56
C PRO A 82 17.53 -4.89 -8.10
N LEU A 83 16.59 -4.57 -7.20
CA LEU A 83 15.58 -5.47 -6.64
C LEU A 83 14.14 -5.07 -7.00
N ALA A 84 13.94 -3.96 -7.74
CA ALA A 84 12.64 -3.51 -8.24
C ALA A 84 12.03 -4.43 -9.29
#